data_AF-L9WEL6-F1
#
_entry.id   AF-L9WEL6-F1
#
_cell.length_a   1.000
_cell.length_b   1.000
_cell.length_c   1.000
_cell.angle_alpha   90.00
_cell.angle_beta   90.00
_cell.angle_gamma   90.00
#
_symmetry.space_group_name_H-M   'P 1'
#
loop_
_entity.id
_entity.type
_entity.pdbx_description
1 polymer ?
#
loop_
_entity_poly.entity_id
_entity_poly.type
_entity_poly.pdbx_seq_one_letter_code
_entity_poly.pdbx_strand_id
1 'polypeptide(L)'
;MTYRHYLQKTDRNHIIIDWEDKVTNDSGEASVKPIYPEFKTGEDENGNEWYRSDDIVVEGEDGNQYSAKYKRGIVDWEATWEKYERDSYDGIATGEGDSPFRIYYQKTQATQGIDIVYNGRTLKTGLIEKVWDRPTHNQFNDFVGEIIISDEAFETVNNKVDINDNSILWLELKENLNQEEWYEPIKYGRTEKEAGIKQRLRRKLEAQMATENVRAEKGFDGVDVDLLQEFEEDYEYIYEVKRSNANPIDVYQCVMYWDAYSRTDDSNLSKVILVARSIGDNAASMVDRWNNRQDEYGDEYNIEFQPLSEYDLD
;
A
#
# COMPACT_ATOMS: atom_id res chain seq x y z
N MET A 1 3.13 -7.70 19.68
CA MET A 1 4.48 -7.99 19.13
C MET A 1 5.38 -8.73 20.11
N THR A 2 5.66 -8.18 21.29
CA THR A 2 6.73 -8.62 22.20
C THR A 2 6.77 -10.11 22.55
N TYR A 3 5.62 -10.78 22.55
CA TYR A 3 5.50 -12.19 22.92
C TYR A 3 5.16 -13.13 21.76
N ARG A 4 5.04 -12.68 20.50
CA ARG A 4 4.57 -13.54 19.39
C ARG A 4 5.49 -14.75 19.19
N HIS A 5 6.79 -14.50 19.15
CA HIS A 5 7.82 -15.52 19.04
C HIS A 5 8.01 -16.31 20.33
N TYR A 6 7.70 -15.70 21.47
CA TYR A 6 7.79 -16.36 22.77
C TYR A 6 6.71 -17.45 22.87
N LEU A 7 5.47 -17.12 22.49
CA LEU A 7 4.34 -18.06 22.44
C LEU A 7 4.60 -19.23 21.48
N GLN A 8 5.30 -19.00 20.37
CA GLN A 8 5.62 -20.05 19.39
C GLN A 8 6.87 -20.87 19.72
N LYS A 9 7.71 -20.42 20.65
CA LYS A 9 8.99 -21.08 20.92
C LYS A 9 8.83 -22.51 21.43
N THR A 10 7.79 -22.77 22.21
CA THR A 10 7.46 -24.10 22.73
C THR A 10 5.97 -24.21 22.95
N ASP A 11 5.39 -25.41 22.81
CA ASP A 11 3.97 -25.68 23.09
C ASP A 11 3.56 -25.41 24.55
N ARG A 12 4.54 -25.20 25.43
CA ARG A 12 4.31 -24.84 26.84
C ARG A 12 4.05 -23.36 27.06
N ASN A 13 4.36 -22.50 26.08
CA ASN A 13 4.20 -21.06 26.21
C ASN A 13 2.81 -20.65 25.72
N HIS A 14 1.87 -20.49 26.64
CA HIS A 14 0.55 -19.95 26.37
C HIS A 14 0.24 -18.84 27.36
N ILE A 15 -0.47 -17.82 26.90
CA ILE A 15 -1.05 -16.80 27.76
C ILE A 15 -2.57 -16.95 27.65
N ILE A 16 -3.21 -17.06 28.80
CA ILE A 16 -4.66 -17.18 28.94
C ILE A 16 -5.12 -15.96 29.74
N ILE A 17 -6.18 -15.31 29.26
CA ILE A 17 -6.80 -14.17 29.92
C ILE A 17 -8.20 -14.58 30.35
N ASP A 18 -8.36 -14.64 31.67
CA ASP A 18 -9.67 -14.78 32.31
C ASP A 18 -10.28 -13.38 32.45
N TRP A 19 -11.54 -13.24 32.05
CA TRP A 19 -12.26 -11.97 32.18
C TRP A 19 -13.62 -12.16 32.85
N GLU A 20 -14.07 -11.10 33.49
CA GLU A 20 -15.39 -11.00 34.10
C GLU A 20 -15.95 -9.60 33.80
N ASP A 21 -17.08 -9.55 33.10
CA ASP A 21 -17.82 -8.31 32.86
C ASP A 21 -18.63 -7.97 34.11
N LYS A 22 -18.28 -6.85 34.76
CA LYS A 22 -18.93 -6.42 36.00
C LYS A 22 -20.32 -5.83 35.82
N VAL A 23 -20.75 -5.58 34.58
CA VAL A 23 -22.07 -5.05 34.22
C VAL A 23 -23.03 -6.19 33.89
N THR A 24 -22.61 -7.15 33.06
CA THR A 24 -23.45 -8.30 32.69
C THR A 24 -23.27 -9.51 33.61
N ASN A 25 -22.21 -9.52 34.42
CA ASN A 25 -21.78 -10.65 35.26
C ASN A 25 -21.41 -11.90 34.43
N ASP A 26 -21.06 -11.70 33.15
CA ASP A 26 -20.50 -12.74 32.30
C ASP A 26 -19.03 -12.95 32.61
N SER A 27 -18.54 -14.15 32.34
CA SER A 27 -17.13 -14.47 32.45
C SER A 27 -16.70 -15.40 31.34
N GLY A 28 -15.44 -15.32 30.95
CA GLY A 28 -14.89 -16.19 29.92
C GLY A 28 -13.38 -16.30 30.00
N GLU A 29 -12.85 -17.18 29.17
CA GLU A 29 -11.43 -17.43 28.99
C GLU A 29 -11.08 -17.12 27.53
N ALA A 30 -9.97 -16.42 27.30
CA ALA A 30 -9.46 -16.15 25.97
C ALA A 30 -7.96 -16.47 25.89
N SER A 31 -7.57 -17.26 24.87
CA SER A 31 -6.16 -17.52 24.58
C SER A 31 -5.55 -16.39 23.75
N VAL A 32 -4.36 -15.94 24.13
CA VAL A 32 -3.60 -14.97 23.34
C VAL A 32 -2.92 -15.69 22.19
N LYS A 33 -3.35 -15.38 20.97
CA LYS A 33 -2.76 -15.93 19.74
C LYS A 33 -1.76 -14.93 19.13
N PRO A 34 -0.61 -15.40 18.63
CA PRO A 34 0.36 -14.53 17.98
C PRO A 34 -0.18 -14.00 16.63
N ILE A 35 0.17 -12.76 16.30
CA ILE A 35 -0.30 -12.05 15.11
C ILE A 35 0.90 -11.74 14.20
N TYR A 36 0.73 -12.01 12.91
CA TYR A 36 1.70 -11.79 11.84
C TYR A 36 1.06 -11.07 10.65
N PRO A 37 1.75 -10.10 10.04
CA PRO A 37 1.30 -9.52 8.77
C PRO A 37 1.26 -10.60 7.68
N GLU A 38 0.27 -10.51 6.80
CA GLU A 38 0.36 -11.11 5.48
C GLU A 38 1.17 -10.17 4.58
N PHE A 39 1.97 -10.75 3.69
CA PHE A 39 2.83 -10.00 2.79
C PHE A 39 2.36 -10.11 1.36
N LYS A 40 2.59 -9.05 0.58
CA LYS A 40 2.37 -9.07 -0.86
C LYS A 40 3.27 -10.08 -1.55
N THR A 41 2.71 -10.75 -2.54
CA THR A 41 3.43 -11.65 -3.46
C THR A 41 3.82 -10.93 -4.74
N GLY A 42 4.86 -11.39 -5.42
CA GLY A 42 5.36 -10.80 -6.66
C GLY A 42 6.57 -9.90 -6.44
N GLU A 43 6.86 -9.02 -7.41
CA GLU A 43 8.09 -8.24 -7.49
C GLU A 43 7.80 -6.75 -7.77
N ASP A 44 8.77 -5.89 -7.47
CA ASP A 44 8.76 -4.46 -7.79
C ASP A 44 9.16 -4.17 -9.26
N GLU A 45 9.20 -2.88 -9.62
CA GLU A 45 9.57 -2.42 -10.97
C GLU A 45 10.99 -2.83 -11.42
N ASN A 46 11.83 -3.25 -10.47
CA ASN A 46 13.21 -3.67 -10.70
C ASN A 46 13.39 -5.20 -10.55
N GLY A 47 12.31 -5.96 -10.35
CA GLY A 47 12.36 -7.42 -10.16
C GLY A 47 12.68 -7.85 -8.72
N ASN A 48 12.61 -6.96 -7.73
CA ASN A 48 12.83 -7.33 -6.33
C ASN A 48 11.54 -7.89 -5.72
N GLU A 49 11.59 -9.10 -5.18
CA GLU A 49 10.44 -9.72 -4.52
C GLU A 49 9.90 -8.85 -3.38
N TRP A 50 8.58 -8.68 -3.30
CA TRP A 50 7.92 -7.91 -2.24
C TRP A 50 8.04 -8.56 -0.87
N TYR A 51 8.19 -9.88 -0.81
CA TYR A 51 8.43 -10.65 0.41
C TYR A 51 9.68 -11.49 0.23
N ARG A 52 10.52 -11.56 1.27
CA ARG A 52 11.72 -12.39 1.27
C ARG A 52 12.03 -12.93 2.67
N SER A 53 12.65 -14.09 2.70
CA SER A 53 13.11 -14.75 3.92
C SER A 53 14.41 -15.49 3.65
N ASP A 54 15.53 -14.96 4.13
CA ASP A 54 16.86 -15.54 3.96
C ASP A 54 17.50 -15.89 5.30
N ASP A 55 18.38 -16.90 5.30
CA ASP A 55 19.29 -17.17 6.40
C ASP A 55 20.63 -16.48 6.09
N ILE A 56 21.00 -15.51 6.92
CA ILE A 56 22.24 -14.75 6.79
C ILE A 56 23.30 -15.41 7.67
N VAL A 57 24.38 -15.85 7.05
CA VAL A 57 25.53 -16.44 7.74
C VAL A 57 26.55 -15.34 8.03
N VAL A 58 27.07 -15.32 9.25
CA VAL A 58 28.14 -14.41 9.70
C VAL A 58 29.25 -15.20 10.37
N GLU A 59 30.47 -14.70 10.30
CA GLU A 59 31.66 -15.33 10.90
C GLU A 59 32.05 -14.61 12.20
N GLY A 60 32.30 -15.36 13.26
CA GLY A 60 32.81 -14.82 14.52
C GLY A 60 34.33 -14.69 14.55
N GLU A 61 34.88 -14.00 15.56
CA GLU A 61 36.35 -13.93 15.76
C GLU A 61 37.01 -15.29 15.97
N ASP A 62 36.24 -16.28 16.42
CA ASP A 62 36.66 -17.66 16.62
C ASP A 62 36.72 -18.47 15.32
N GLY A 63 36.36 -17.87 14.19
CA GLY A 63 36.26 -18.52 12.88
C GLY A 63 35.05 -19.45 12.75
N ASN A 64 34.14 -19.45 13.72
CA ASN A 64 32.90 -20.22 13.64
C ASN A 64 31.82 -19.42 12.89
N GLN A 65 30.92 -20.15 12.23
CA GLN A 65 29.80 -19.56 11.51
C GLN A 65 28.53 -19.57 12.36
N TYR A 66 27.85 -18.44 12.36
CA TYR A 66 26.59 -18.21 13.05
C TYR A 66 25.53 -17.78 12.03
N SER A 67 24.26 -18.01 12.33
CA SER A 67 23.17 -17.65 11.42
C SER A 67 22.09 -16.81 12.10
N ALA A 68 21.58 -15.85 11.36
CA ALA A 68 20.40 -15.07 11.70
C ALA A 68 19.42 -15.13 10.53
N LYS A 69 18.13 -15.28 10.82
CA LYS A 69 17.11 -15.30 9.78
C LYS A 69 16.57 -13.90 9.56
N TYR A 70 16.68 -13.39 8.34
CA TYR A 70 16.11 -12.11 7.95
C TYR A 70 14.81 -12.34 7.18
N LYS A 71 13.74 -11.72 7.62
CA LYS A 71 12.45 -11.69 6.92
C LYS A 71 12.06 -10.25 6.67
N ARG A 72 11.56 -9.96 5.48
CA ARG A 72 11.05 -8.63 5.16
C ARG A 72 9.94 -8.69 4.13
N GLY A 73 9.08 -7.70 4.15
CA GLY A 73 8.24 -7.45 3.00
C GLY A 73 7.29 -6.29 3.16
N ILE A 74 6.48 -6.14 2.12
CA ILE A 74 5.39 -5.18 2.08
C ILE A 74 4.11 -5.83 2.60
N VAL A 75 3.49 -5.23 3.61
CA VAL A 75 2.25 -5.72 4.19
C VAL A 75 1.13 -5.68 3.15
N ASP A 76 0.44 -6.81 2.99
CA ASP A 76 -0.87 -6.85 2.33
C ASP A 76 -1.96 -6.55 3.37
N TRP A 77 -2.35 -5.28 3.46
CA TRP A 77 -3.28 -4.83 4.50
C TRP A 77 -4.66 -5.46 4.38
N GLU A 78 -5.15 -5.68 3.16
CA GLU A 78 -6.45 -6.27 2.91
C GLU A 78 -6.46 -7.73 3.36
N ALA A 79 -5.52 -8.53 2.86
CA ALA A 79 -5.39 -9.94 3.26
C ALA A 79 -5.11 -10.08 4.77
N THR A 80 -4.31 -9.17 5.35
CA THR A 80 -4.07 -9.17 6.79
C THR A 80 -5.32 -8.84 7.59
N TRP A 81 -6.13 -7.88 7.13
CA TRP A 81 -7.37 -7.52 7.81
C TRP A 81 -8.39 -8.64 7.75
N GLU A 82 -8.59 -9.26 6.58
CA GLU A 82 -9.48 -10.43 6.43
C GLU A 82 -9.07 -11.55 7.40
N LYS A 83 -7.77 -11.81 7.53
CA LYS A 83 -7.24 -12.83 8.45
C LYS A 83 -7.54 -12.56 9.92
N TYR A 84 -7.55 -11.28 10.33
CA TYR A 84 -7.76 -10.87 11.73
C TYR A 84 -9.04 -10.06 11.91
N GLU A 85 -10.03 -10.28 11.06
CA GLU A 85 -11.35 -9.67 11.18
C GLU A 85 -12.05 -10.20 12.43
N ARG A 86 -12.78 -9.33 13.12
CA ARG A 86 -13.34 -9.59 14.45
C ARG A 86 -14.20 -10.86 14.52
N ASP A 87 -15.02 -11.10 13.49
CA ASP A 87 -15.96 -12.23 13.47
C ASP A 87 -15.27 -13.56 13.13
N SER A 88 -14.04 -13.49 12.60
CA SER A 88 -13.23 -14.63 12.17
C SER A 88 -12.07 -14.94 13.12
N TYR A 89 -11.67 -13.99 13.97
CA TYR A 89 -10.55 -14.12 14.88
C TYR A 89 -10.99 -14.50 16.29
N ASP A 90 -10.81 -15.77 16.65
CA ASP A 90 -11.01 -16.31 17.99
C ASP A 90 -9.90 -15.88 18.96
N GLY A 91 -9.71 -14.57 19.14
CA GLY A 91 -8.73 -13.97 20.05
C GLY A 91 -9.17 -12.57 20.49
N ILE A 92 -8.39 -11.92 21.36
CA ILE A 92 -8.80 -10.65 21.97
C ILE A 92 -8.65 -9.50 20.96
N ALA A 93 -9.78 -8.88 20.60
CA ALA A 93 -9.84 -7.63 19.84
C ALA A 93 -10.32 -6.48 20.73
N THR A 94 -9.65 -5.33 20.64
CA THR A 94 -9.99 -4.15 21.44
C THR A 94 -11.00 -3.29 20.68
N GLY A 95 -12.29 -3.65 20.76
CA GLY A 95 -13.38 -2.80 20.26
C GLY A 95 -13.81 -3.03 18.80
N GLU A 96 -14.93 -2.41 18.44
CA GLU A 96 -15.55 -2.51 17.12
C GLU A 96 -14.76 -1.69 16.09
N GLY A 97 -14.25 -2.35 15.03
CA GLY A 97 -13.45 -1.71 13.97
C GLY A 97 -11.93 -1.74 14.16
N ASP A 98 -11.44 -2.16 15.33
CA ASP A 98 -10.01 -2.27 15.61
C ASP A 98 -9.54 -3.74 15.57
N SER A 99 -9.08 -4.16 14.38
CA SER A 99 -8.39 -5.45 14.25
C SER A 99 -7.19 -5.50 15.22
N PRO A 100 -6.96 -6.60 15.94
CA PRO A 100 -5.78 -6.80 16.80
C PRO A 100 -4.46 -6.48 16.10
N PHE A 101 -4.43 -6.60 14.78
CA PHE A 101 -3.28 -6.21 13.95
C PHE A 101 -2.99 -4.70 14.00
N ARG A 102 -4.01 -3.83 13.94
CA ARG A 102 -3.87 -2.36 13.94
C ARG A 102 -3.27 -1.83 15.24
N ILE A 103 -3.36 -2.57 16.34
CA ILE A 103 -2.71 -2.21 17.61
C ILE A 103 -1.18 -2.19 17.44
N TYR A 104 -0.64 -3.13 16.64
CA TYR A 104 0.81 -3.34 16.51
C TYR A 104 1.40 -2.77 15.22
N TYR A 105 0.62 -2.72 14.15
CA TYR A 105 1.04 -2.23 12.84
C TYR A 105 0.04 -1.19 12.34
N GLN A 106 0.46 0.08 12.33
CA GLN A 106 -0.42 1.23 12.11
C GLN A 106 -0.20 1.92 10.77
N LYS A 107 0.68 1.38 9.91
CA LYS A 107 1.10 2.03 8.66
C LYS A 107 1.62 3.46 8.90
N THR A 108 2.41 3.64 9.95
CA THR A 108 3.03 4.91 10.30
C THR A 108 4.54 4.78 10.38
N GLN A 109 5.24 5.92 10.43
CA GLN A 109 6.69 5.94 10.60
C GLN A 109 7.16 5.33 11.92
N ALA A 110 6.29 5.24 12.93
CA ALA A 110 6.61 4.63 14.22
C ALA A 110 6.49 3.10 14.21
N THR A 111 5.78 2.53 13.24
CA THR A 111 5.49 1.08 13.16
C THR A 111 6.08 0.42 11.92
N GLN A 112 6.94 1.11 11.18
CA GLN A 112 7.62 0.61 9.99
C GLN A 112 9.02 0.09 10.32
N GLY A 113 9.59 -0.73 9.43
CA GLY A 113 10.93 -1.27 9.59
C GLY A 113 10.92 -2.65 10.23
N ILE A 114 12.03 -3.02 10.85
CA ILE A 114 12.27 -4.40 11.28
C ILE A 114 12.32 -4.55 12.79
N ASP A 115 11.86 -5.71 13.25
CA ASP A 115 11.91 -6.10 14.65
C ASP A 115 13.11 -7.02 14.90
N ILE A 116 13.85 -6.78 15.97
CA ILE A 116 14.92 -7.71 16.41
C ILE A 116 14.29 -8.71 17.37
N VAL A 117 14.32 -9.99 16.99
CA VAL A 117 13.84 -11.12 17.77
C VAL A 117 15.04 -11.94 18.21
N TYR A 118 15.30 -11.98 19.51
CA TYR A 118 16.40 -12.72 20.09
C TYR A 118 15.90 -13.84 20.99
N ASN A 119 16.25 -15.08 20.68
CA ASN A 119 15.89 -16.28 21.43
C ASN A 119 14.38 -16.38 21.75
N GLY A 120 13.55 -15.95 20.79
CA GLY A 120 12.09 -15.90 20.86
C GLY A 120 11.49 -14.63 21.50
N ARG A 121 12.29 -13.64 21.90
CA ARG A 121 11.81 -12.38 22.49
C ARG A 121 12.07 -11.21 21.55
N THR A 122 11.08 -10.36 21.32
CA THR A 122 11.32 -9.11 20.59
C THR A 122 12.03 -8.11 21.50
N LEU A 123 13.24 -7.71 21.13
CA LEU A 123 14.05 -6.74 21.87
C LEU A 123 13.72 -5.30 21.47
N LYS A 124 13.66 -5.07 20.15
CA LYS A 124 13.39 -3.77 19.53
C LYS A 124 12.47 -3.94 18.35
N THR A 125 11.72 -2.89 18.05
CA THR A 125 10.73 -2.86 16.99
C THR A 125 10.92 -1.67 16.08
N GLY A 126 10.52 -1.82 14.82
CA GLY A 126 10.45 -0.73 13.86
C GLY A 126 11.79 -0.05 13.54
N LEU A 127 12.85 -0.86 13.40
CA LEU A 127 14.18 -0.35 13.11
C LEU A 127 14.38 -0.14 11.61
N ILE A 128 14.88 1.03 11.24
CA ILE A 128 15.38 1.35 9.90
C ILE A 128 16.79 1.94 10.05
N GLU A 129 16.87 3.10 10.73
CA GLU A 129 18.12 3.86 10.93
C GLU A 129 19.25 3.00 11.50
N LYS A 130 18.95 2.17 12.51
CA LYS A 130 19.97 1.33 13.15
C LYS A 130 20.59 0.26 12.25
N VAL A 131 19.91 -0.13 11.17
CA VAL A 131 20.30 -1.28 10.34
C VAL A 131 20.89 -0.80 9.01
N TRP A 132 20.30 0.23 8.39
CA TRP A 132 20.69 0.73 7.07
C TRP A 132 21.17 2.19 7.04
N ASP A 133 21.34 2.84 8.20
CA ASP A 133 21.71 4.26 8.30
C ASP A 133 20.81 5.20 7.46
N ARG A 134 19.52 4.85 7.38
CA ARG A 134 18.50 5.58 6.60
C ARG A 134 17.42 6.13 7.51
N PRO A 135 16.99 7.38 7.34
CA PRO A 135 15.91 7.94 8.14
C PRO A 135 14.60 7.23 7.86
N THR A 136 13.73 7.19 8.86
CA THR A 136 12.33 6.82 8.66
C THR A 136 11.64 7.74 7.65
N HIS A 137 10.83 7.18 6.75
CA HIS A 137 10.09 7.95 5.74
C HIS A 137 8.71 7.35 5.48
N ASN A 138 7.71 8.15 5.08
CA ASN A 138 6.34 7.66 4.91
C ASN A 138 6.19 6.59 3.80
N GLN A 139 7.09 6.58 2.82
CA GLN A 139 7.16 5.57 1.76
C GLN A 139 7.62 4.20 2.27
N PHE A 140 8.06 4.08 3.52
CA PHE A 140 8.37 2.79 4.13
C PHE A 140 7.24 2.33 5.06
N ASN A 141 6.11 3.04 5.16
CA ASN A 141 5.06 2.73 6.13
C ASN A 141 4.46 1.33 5.96
N ASP A 142 4.53 0.79 4.74
CA ASP A 142 4.06 -0.56 4.41
C ASP A 142 5.17 -1.62 4.55
N PHE A 143 6.43 -1.21 4.73
CA PHE A 143 7.58 -2.09 4.89
C PHE A 143 7.70 -2.55 6.35
N VAL A 144 7.65 -3.86 6.55
CA VAL A 144 7.87 -4.50 7.85
C VAL A 144 8.75 -5.74 7.72
N GLY A 145 9.47 -6.09 8.79
CA GLY A 145 10.33 -7.27 8.79
C GLY A 145 10.81 -7.69 10.16
N GLU A 146 11.66 -8.71 10.19
CA GLU A 146 12.25 -9.27 11.40
C GLU A 146 13.67 -9.75 11.14
N ILE A 147 14.55 -9.51 12.10
CA ILE A 147 15.81 -10.26 12.24
C ILE A 147 15.63 -11.21 13.41
N ILE A 148 15.67 -12.51 13.13
CA ILE A 148 15.45 -13.57 14.11
C ILE A 148 16.80 -14.24 14.40
N ILE A 149 17.28 -14.04 15.62
CA ILE A 149 18.55 -14.55 16.14
C ILE A 149 18.22 -15.60 17.19
N SER A 150 18.67 -16.83 16.96
CA SER A 150 18.49 -17.94 17.92
C SER A 150 19.79 -18.32 18.64
N ASP A 151 20.93 -17.90 18.09
CA ASP A 151 22.24 -18.22 18.64
C ASP A 151 22.61 -17.27 19.79
N GLU A 152 23.08 -17.83 20.90
CA GLU A 152 23.46 -17.06 22.09
C GLU A 152 24.82 -16.36 21.94
N ALA A 153 25.61 -16.69 20.93
CA ALA A 153 26.86 -16.01 20.61
C ALA A 153 26.66 -14.53 20.24
N PHE A 154 25.48 -14.17 19.70
CA PHE A 154 25.09 -12.78 19.49
C PHE A 154 24.91 -12.07 20.83
N GLU A 155 25.73 -11.07 21.09
CA GLU A 155 25.72 -10.36 22.36
C GLU A 155 24.56 -9.36 22.46
N THR A 156 23.92 -9.30 23.62
CA THR A 156 22.94 -8.28 23.98
C THR A 156 23.53 -7.29 24.97
N VAL A 157 22.97 -6.08 25.07
CA VAL A 157 23.29 -5.17 26.18
C VAL A 157 22.89 -5.78 27.54
N ASN A 158 23.50 -5.33 28.65
CA ASN A 158 23.36 -5.94 29.98
C ASN A 158 21.91 -6.12 30.47
N ASN A 159 21.02 -5.18 30.15
CA ASN A 159 19.60 -5.25 30.52
C ASN A 159 18.76 -6.11 29.55
N LYS A 160 19.38 -6.71 28.52
CA LYS A 160 18.77 -7.60 27.52
C LYS A 160 17.56 -6.97 26.82
N VAL A 161 17.62 -5.66 26.57
CA VAL A 161 16.56 -4.91 25.85
C VAL A 161 16.97 -4.52 24.43
N ASP A 162 18.22 -4.80 24.04
CA ASP A 162 18.75 -4.50 22.71
C ASP A 162 19.92 -5.45 22.39
N ILE A 163 20.29 -5.52 21.12
CA ILE A 163 21.54 -6.16 20.69
C ILE A 163 22.74 -5.25 21.04
N ASN A 164 23.91 -5.82 21.28
CA ASN A 164 25.12 -5.04 21.46
C ASN A 164 25.56 -4.49 20.09
N ASP A 165 25.40 -3.18 19.89
CA ASP A 165 25.70 -2.51 18.62
C ASP A 165 27.19 -2.59 18.20
N ASN A 166 28.09 -2.95 19.13
CA ASN A 166 29.53 -3.14 18.89
C ASN A 166 29.95 -4.61 18.79
N SER A 167 29.02 -5.56 18.90
CA SER A 167 29.34 -6.99 18.73
C SER A 167 29.73 -7.27 17.29
N ILE A 168 30.78 -8.06 17.09
CA ILE A 168 31.29 -8.38 15.75
C ILE A 168 30.23 -9.11 14.92
N LEU A 169 29.54 -10.08 15.50
CA LEU A 169 28.46 -10.79 14.80
C LEU A 169 27.33 -9.84 14.35
N TRP A 170 27.04 -8.80 15.15
CA TRP A 170 26.04 -7.80 14.78
C TRP A 170 26.54 -6.86 13.67
N LEU A 171 27.81 -6.46 13.72
CA LEU A 171 28.42 -5.63 12.69
C LEU A 171 28.50 -6.37 11.35
N GLU A 172 28.96 -7.62 11.35
CA GLU A 172 28.99 -8.51 10.17
C GLU A 172 27.59 -8.74 9.61
N LEU A 173 26.59 -8.95 10.48
CA LEU A 173 25.20 -9.09 10.04
C LEU A 173 24.70 -7.83 9.34
N LYS A 174 24.96 -6.65 9.92
CA LYS A 174 24.60 -5.37 9.27
C LYS A 174 25.32 -5.20 7.95
N GLU A 175 26.61 -5.52 7.88
CA GLU A 175 27.37 -5.40 6.65
C GLU A 175 26.78 -6.29 5.54
N ASN A 176 26.47 -7.55 5.85
CA ASN A 176 25.80 -8.45 4.90
C ASN A 176 24.41 -7.94 4.46
N LEU A 177 23.63 -7.34 5.37
CA LEU A 177 22.33 -6.74 5.04
C LEU A 177 22.44 -5.44 4.23
N ASN A 178 23.62 -4.81 4.17
CA ASN A 178 23.88 -3.61 3.37
C ASN A 178 24.64 -3.91 2.07
N GLN A 179 25.02 -5.16 1.81
CA GLN A 179 25.71 -5.55 0.57
C GLN A 179 24.81 -5.49 -0.66
N GLU A 180 23.51 -5.71 -0.49
CA GLU A 180 22.56 -5.87 -1.59
C GLU A 180 21.32 -4.99 -1.41
N GLU A 181 20.92 -4.31 -2.48
CA GLU A 181 19.81 -3.35 -2.47
C GLU A 181 18.47 -3.99 -2.06
N TRP A 182 18.26 -5.26 -2.40
CA TRP A 182 17.02 -5.97 -2.07
C TRP A 182 16.85 -6.29 -0.58
N TYR A 183 17.87 -6.12 0.25
CA TYR A 183 17.73 -6.23 1.70
C TYR A 183 17.26 -4.94 2.36
N GLU A 184 17.42 -3.80 1.68
CA GLU A 184 17.05 -2.50 2.19
C GLU A 184 15.51 -2.33 2.34
N PRO A 185 15.06 -1.33 3.12
CA PRO A 185 13.67 -0.96 3.21
C PRO A 185 13.08 -0.64 1.82
N ILE A 186 12.03 -1.37 1.47
CA ILE A 186 11.39 -1.21 0.18
C ILE A 186 10.43 -0.02 0.24
N LYS A 187 10.60 0.93 -0.69
CA LYS A 187 9.63 2.01 -0.87
C LYS A 187 8.36 1.41 -1.45
N TYR A 188 7.30 1.46 -0.68
CA TYR A 188 5.98 1.01 -1.11
C TYR A 188 4.94 2.04 -0.75
N GLY A 189 3.94 2.15 -1.62
CA GLY A 189 3.15 3.37 -1.68
C GLY A 189 3.94 4.47 -2.40
N ARG A 190 3.99 4.36 -3.72
CA ARG A 190 3.93 5.58 -4.52
C ARG A 190 2.47 5.87 -4.74
N THR A 191 2.05 7.06 -4.33
CA THR A 191 0.97 7.68 -5.05
C THR A 191 1.44 7.79 -6.49
N GLU A 192 1.09 6.84 -7.38
CA GLU A 192 1.12 7.11 -8.81
C GLU A 192 0.40 8.45 -8.97
N LYS A 193 1.18 9.48 -9.32
CA LYS A 193 0.64 10.81 -9.59
C LYS A 193 -0.32 10.64 -10.75
N GLU A 194 -1.38 11.44 -10.81
CA GLU A 194 -2.35 11.38 -11.92
C GLU A 194 -1.64 11.42 -13.28
N ALA A 195 -0.51 12.15 -13.41
CA ALA A 195 0.34 12.15 -14.60
C ALA A 195 0.82 10.75 -15.05
N GLY A 196 1.16 9.84 -14.11
CA GLY A 196 1.54 8.46 -14.44
C GLY A 196 0.36 7.64 -14.96
N ILE A 197 -0.80 7.78 -14.29
CA ILE A 197 -2.05 7.12 -14.70
C ILE A 197 -2.46 7.60 -16.10
N LYS A 198 -2.41 8.91 -16.37
CA LYS A 198 -2.68 9.51 -17.69
C LYS A 198 -1.78 8.91 -18.76
N GLN A 199 -0.49 8.78 -18.50
CA GLN A 199 0.46 8.21 -19.47
C GLN A 199 0.15 6.73 -19.77
N ARG A 200 -0.21 5.93 -18.78
CA ARG A 200 -0.57 4.52 -18.97
C ARG A 200 -1.91 4.36 -19.69
N LEU A 201 -2.91 5.16 -19.32
CA LEU A 201 -4.21 5.20 -19.99
C LEU A 201 -4.03 5.53 -21.47
N ARG A 202 -3.27 6.59 -21.78
CA ARG A 202 -2.92 6.96 -23.15
C ARG A 202 -2.35 5.79 -23.94
N ARG A 203 -1.33 5.09 -23.40
CA ARG A 203 -0.73 3.93 -24.07
C ARG A 203 -1.74 2.81 -24.34
N LYS A 204 -2.68 2.59 -23.43
CA LYS A 204 -3.74 1.58 -23.59
C LYS A 204 -4.75 1.97 -24.65
N LEU A 205 -5.18 3.23 -24.68
CA LEU A 205 -6.08 3.76 -25.71
C LEU A 205 -5.42 3.67 -27.10
N GLU A 206 -4.15 4.06 -27.21
CA GLU A 206 -3.36 3.92 -28.44
C GLU A 206 -3.24 2.45 -28.90
N ALA A 207 -3.08 1.51 -27.95
CA ALA A 207 -2.92 0.09 -28.25
C ALA A 207 -4.24 -0.63 -28.60
N GLN A 208 -5.37 -0.23 -28.02
CA GLN A 208 -6.66 -0.91 -28.21
C GLN A 208 -7.27 -0.67 -29.60
N MET A 209 -7.00 0.46 -30.24
CA MET A 209 -7.81 0.88 -31.39
C MET A 209 -7.07 1.06 -32.71
N ALA A 210 -5.75 0.88 -32.78
CA ALA A 210 -4.99 1.14 -34.02
C ALA A 210 -5.32 2.50 -34.66
N THR A 211 -5.74 3.48 -33.85
CA THR A 211 -6.09 4.85 -34.26
C THR A 211 -4.95 5.79 -33.95
N GLU A 212 -4.65 6.71 -34.86
CA GLU A 212 -3.36 7.41 -34.91
C GLU A 212 -3.17 8.56 -33.91
N ASN A 213 -4.16 9.08 -33.16
CA ASN A 213 -3.93 10.32 -32.39
C ASN A 213 -4.64 10.39 -31.02
N VAL A 214 -3.97 9.95 -29.95
CA VAL A 214 -4.27 10.37 -28.57
C VAL A 214 -3.32 11.50 -28.18
N ARG A 215 -3.86 12.70 -27.94
CA ARG A 215 -3.10 13.89 -27.54
C ARG A 215 -3.23 14.12 -26.05
N ALA A 216 -2.11 14.36 -25.37
CA ALA A 216 -2.09 14.74 -23.96
C ALA A 216 -2.07 16.27 -23.84
N GLU A 217 -2.75 16.79 -22.81
CA GLU A 217 -2.69 18.20 -22.40
C GLU A 217 -2.97 19.18 -23.56
N LYS A 218 -4.20 19.14 -24.09
CA LYS A 218 -4.66 20.04 -25.16
C LYS A 218 -5.51 21.17 -24.56
N GLY A 219 -5.14 22.41 -24.87
CA GLY A 219 -5.86 23.60 -24.42
C GLY A 219 -6.96 24.04 -25.39
N PHE A 220 -8.16 24.30 -24.88
CA PHE A 220 -9.31 24.84 -25.60
C PHE A 220 -9.91 26.00 -24.81
N ASP A 221 -10.08 27.17 -25.42
CA ASP A 221 -10.70 28.35 -24.78
C ASP A 221 -10.11 28.69 -23.38
N GLY A 222 -8.81 28.45 -23.19
CA GLY A 222 -8.11 28.67 -21.91
C GLY A 222 -8.28 27.55 -20.87
N VAL A 223 -8.83 26.40 -21.27
CA VAL A 223 -9.02 25.20 -20.46
C VAL A 223 -8.16 24.06 -21.00
N ASP A 224 -7.30 23.49 -20.17
CA ASP A 224 -6.47 22.33 -20.52
C ASP A 224 -7.17 21.03 -20.12
N VAL A 225 -7.28 20.09 -21.06
CA VAL A 225 -7.85 18.75 -20.83
C VAL A 225 -6.76 17.71 -20.69
N ASP A 226 -7.01 16.64 -19.92
CA ASP A 226 -5.99 15.61 -19.65
C ASP A 226 -5.61 14.82 -20.90
N LEU A 227 -6.58 14.18 -21.56
CA LEU A 227 -6.38 13.46 -22.81
C LEU A 227 -7.51 13.75 -23.78
N LEU A 228 -7.16 13.94 -25.04
CA LEU A 228 -8.08 13.96 -26.17
C LEU A 228 -7.79 12.79 -27.10
N GLN A 229 -8.82 12.03 -27.46
CA GLN A 229 -8.74 10.97 -28.45
C GLN A 229 -9.53 11.35 -29.70
N GLU A 230 -8.83 11.38 -30.84
CA GLU A 230 -9.38 11.71 -32.16
C GLU A 230 -9.63 10.41 -32.95
N PHE A 231 -10.84 10.23 -33.48
CA PHE A 231 -11.25 9.03 -34.24
C PHE A 231 -11.37 9.34 -35.75
N GLU A 232 -11.16 8.31 -36.59
CA GLU A 232 -11.23 8.47 -38.06
C GLU A 232 -12.61 8.87 -38.59
N GLU A 233 -13.67 8.50 -37.87
CA GLU A 233 -15.06 8.84 -38.21
C GLU A 233 -15.46 10.26 -37.76
N ASP A 234 -14.47 11.13 -37.54
CA ASP A 234 -14.63 12.55 -37.20
C ASP A 234 -15.47 12.78 -35.94
N TYR A 235 -15.15 12.02 -34.89
CA TYR A 235 -15.62 12.30 -33.54
C TYR A 235 -14.47 12.25 -32.54
N GLU A 236 -14.65 12.91 -31.40
CA GLU A 236 -13.61 13.02 -30.37
C GLU A 236 -14.14 12.69 -28.98
N TYR A 237 -13.28 12.08 -28.16
CA TYR A 237 -13.51 11.84 -26.73
C TYR A 237 -12.49 12.61 -25.89
N ILE A 238 -12.96 13.22 -24.81
CA ILE A 238 -12.10 13.80 -23.77
C ILE A 238 -12.09 12.87 -22.56
N TYR A 239 -10.93 12.63 -21.97
CA TYR A 239 -10.82 11.91 -20.71
C TYR A 239 -10.36 12.87 -19.61
N GLU A 240 -11.00 12.81 -18.44
CA GLU A 240 -10.55 13.42 -17.17
C GLU A 240 -10.10 12.31 -16.23
N VAL A 241 -8.86 12.35 -15.74
CA VAL A 241 -8.27 11.21 -15.04
C VAL A 241 -8.01 11.56 -13.58
N LYS A 242 -8.69 10.85 -12.68
CA LYS A 242 -8.51 10.94 -11.23
C LYS A 242 -7.88 9.70 -10.67
N ARG A 243 -6.94 9.92 -9.74
CA ARG A 243 -6.30 8.82 -9.02
C ARG A 243 -7.25 8.16 -8.00
N SER A 244 -7.99 8.98 -7.27
CA SER A 244 -8.87 8.53 -6.18
C SER A 244 -10.30 8.41 -6.67
N ASN A 245 -11.25 8.30 -5.74
CA ASN A 245 -12.67 8.30 -6.07
C ASN A 245 -13.06 9.64 -6.69
N ALA A 246 -13.94 9.58 -7.70
CA ALA A 246 -14.55 10.74 -8.34
C ALA A 246 -15.49 11.47 -7.36
N ASN A 247 -15.37 12.80 -7.35
CA ASN A 247 -16.14 13.73 -6.56
C ASN A 247 -17.00 14.63 -7.46
N PRO A 248 -18.03 15.29 -6.91
CA PRO A 248 -18.87 16.22 -7.69
C PRO A 248 -18.09 17.34 -8.41
N ILE A 249 -16.96 17.77 -7.85
CA ILE A 249 -16.09 18.77 -8.50
C ILE A 249 -15.48 18.25 -9.80
N ASP A 250 -15.20 16.96 -9.89
CA ASP A 250 -14.61 16.33 -11.07
C ASP A 250 -15.64 16.26 -12.22
N VAL A 251 -16.92 16.07 -11.88
CA VAL A 251 -18.02 16.15 -12.85
C VAL A 251 -18.16 17.57 -13.41
N TYR A 252 -17.99 18.61 -12.56
CA TYR A 252 -17.97 19.99 -13.04
C TYR A 252 -16.79 20.25 -13.99
N GLN A 253 -15.64 19.61 -13.80
CA GLN A 253 -14.53 19.71 -14.75
C GLN A 253 -14.91 19.10 -16.10
N CYS A 254 -15.58 17.95 -16.12
CA CYS A 254 -16.08 17.35 -17.36
C CYS A 254 -17.05 18.29 -18.11
N VAL A 255 -17.97 18.94 -17.40
CA VAL A 255 -18.88 19.95 -17.98
C VAL A 255 -18.11 21.14 -18.54
N MET A 256 -17.11 21.64 -17.80
CA MET A 256 -16.27 22.74 -18.25
C MET A 256 -15.50 22.38 -19.52
N TYR A 257 -15.00 21.15 -19.64
CA TYR A 257 -14.32 20.68 -20.85
C TYR A 257 -15.27 20.57 -22.03
N TRP A 258 -16.48 20.05 -21.80
CA TRP A 258 -17.53 20.02 -22.80
C TRP A 258 -17.81 21.43 -23.32
N ASP A 259 -18.15 22.36 -22.43
CA ASP A 259 -18.50 23.74 -22.81
C ASP A 259 -17.33 24.44 -23.53
N ALA A 260 -16.09 24.27 -23.06
CA ALA A 260 -14.92 24.89 -23.68
C ALA A 260 -14.64 24.32 -25.08
N TYR A 261 -14.86 23.02 -25.26
CA TYR A 261 -14.65 22.35 -26.54
C TYR A 261 -15.79 22.65 -27.53
N SER A 262 -17.05 22.68 -27.09
CA SER A 262 -18.21 23.02 -27.93
C SER A 262 -18.11 24.40 -28.58
N ARG A 263 -17.36 25.33 -27.98
CA ARG A 263 -17.12 26.68 -28.55
C ARG A 263 -16.10 26.72 -29.68
N THR A 264 -15.41 25.62 -29.95
CA THR A 264 -14.44 25.55 -31.04
C THR A 264 -15.15 25.36 -32.39
N ASP A 265 -14.58 25.95 -33.45
CA ASP A 265 -15.20 25.93 -34.79
C ASP A 265 -15.32 24.51 -35.40
N ASP A 266 -14.56 23.55 -34.89
CA ASP A 266 -14.48 22.16 -35.36
C ASP A 266 -15.01 21.15 -34.32
N SER A 267 -15.97 21.56 -33.47
CA SER A 267 -16.45 20.70 -32.39
C SER A 267 -17.13 19.42 -32.90
N ASN A 268 -16.49 18.27 -32.69
CA ASN A 268 -17.01 16.93 -32.94
C ASN A 268 -17.03 16.04 -31.67
N LEU A 269 -17.07 16.69 -30.49
CA LEU A 269 -17.05 16.01 -29.20
C LEU A 269 -18.29 15.14 -29.04
N SER A 270 -18.07 13.84 -28.84
CA SER A 270 -19.14 12.87 -28.65
C SER A 270 -19.38 12.50 -27.19
N LYS A 271 -18.33 12.52 -26.37
CA LYS A 271 -18.41 12.23 -24.93
C LYS A 271 -17.21 12.76 -24.14
N VAL A 272 -17.44 13.00 -22.85
CA VAL A 272 -16.39 13.24 -21.85
C VAL A 272 -16.39 12.09 -20.84
N ILE A 273 -15.26 11.46 -20.64
CA ILE A 273 -15.12 10.26 -19.80
C ILE A 273 -14.35 10.62 -18.54
N LEU A 274 -15.00 10.47 -17.38
CA LEU A 274 -14.37 10.56 -16.07
C LEU A 274 -13.80 9.20 -15.68
N VAL A 275 -12.48 9.09 -15.68
CA VAL A 275 -11.77 7.87 -15.29
C VAL A 275 -11.27 8.00 -13.86
N ALA A 276 -11.75 7.16 -12.95
CA ALA A 276 -11.35 7.21 -11.53
C ALA A 276 -11.41 5.83 -10.88
N ARG A 277 -10.93 5.67 -9.64
CA ARG A 277 -11.01 4.35 -8.95
C ARG A 277 -12.45 3.88 -8.75
N SER A 278 -13.32 4.78 -8.32
CA SER A 278 -14.76 4.55 -8.16
C SER A 278 -15.50 5.87 -8.20
N ILE A 279 -16.82 5.84 -8.33
CA ILE A 279 -17.69 7.02 -8.24
C ILE A 279 -18.62 6.90 -7.04
N GLY A 280 -18.73 7.96 -6.24
CA GLY A 280 -19.68 8.02 -5.12
C GLY A 280 -21.07 8.49 -5.58
N ASP A 281 -22.12 8.15 -4.83
CA ASP A 281 -23.52 8.44 -5.17
C ASP A 281 -23.79 9.90 -5.56
N ASN A 282 -23.14 10.85 -4.87
CA ASN A 282 -23.30 12.28 -5.16
C ASN A 282 -22.74 12.67 -6.53
N ALA A 283 -21.59 12.11 -6.91
CA ALA A 283 -20.98 12.37 -8.20
C ALA A 283 -21.74 11.65 -9.32
N ALA A 284 -22.18 10.40 -9.08
CA ALA A 284 -23.00 9.65 -10.03
C ALA A 284 -24.33 10.36 -10.32
N SER A 285 -25.06 10.78 -9.27
CA SER A 285 -26.29 11.57 -9.40
C SER A 285 -26.08 12.90 -10.14
N MET A 286 -24.85 13.41 -10.11
CA MET A 286 -24.50 14.66 -10.77
C MET A 286 -24.20 14.47 -12.25
N VAL A 287 -23.54 13.37 -12.63
CA VAL A 287 -23.41 12.94 -14.03
C VAL A 287 -24.79 12.81 -14.66
N ASP A 288 -25.69 12.07 -14.00
CA ASP A 288 -27.07 11.90 -14.48
C ASP A 288 -27.78 13.25 -14.64
N ARG A 289 -27.63 14.17 -13.69
CA ARG A 289 -28.26 15.48 -13.77
C ARG A 289 -27.75 16.32 -14.94
N TRP A 290 -26.46 16.27 -15.23
CA TRP A 290 -25.87 17.03 -16.34
C TRP A 290 -26.21 16.42 -17.69
N ASN A 291 -26.23 15.09 -17.82
CA ASN A 291 -26.64 14.42 -19.05
C ASN A 291 -28.14 14.63 -19.40
N ASN A 292 -28.94 15.18 -18.48
CA ASN A 292 -30.31 15.62 -18.74
C ASN A 292 -30.42 17.13 -19.06
N ARG A 293 -29.31 17.77 -19.43
CA ARG A 293 -29.24 19.19 -19.79
C ARG A 293 -28.63 19.34 -21.18
N GLN A 294 -28.83 20.52 -21.74
CA GLN A 294 -28.21 20.95 -22.99
C GLN A 294 -27.19 22.05 -22.72
N ASP A 295 -26.15 22.09 -23.55
CA ASP A 295 -25.18 23.18 -23.59
C ASP A 295 -25.77 24.43 -24.28
N GLU A 296 -24.94 25.45 -24.52
CA GLU A 296 -25.38 26.70 -25.14
C GLU A 296 -25.73 26.58 -26.64
N TYR A 297 -25.32 25.47 -27.28
CA TYR A 297 -25.58 25.18 -28.69
C TYR A 297 -26.77 24.22 -28.89
N GLY A 298 -27.29 23.67 -27.79
CA GLY A 298 -28.49 22.82 -27.77
C GLY A 298 -28.18 21.33 -27.77
N ASP A 299 -26.90 20.95 -27.66
CA ASP A 299 -26.47 19.55 -27.60
C ASP A 299 -26.56 19.03 -26.17
N GLU A 300 -27.00 17.78 -26.00
CA GLU A 300 -27.07 17.14 -24.68
C GLU A 300 -25.66 16.78 -24.21
N TYR A 301 -25.36 17.04 -22.93
CA TYR A 301 -24.11 16.57 -22.34
C TYR A 301 -24.07 15.04 -22.35
N ASN A 302 -22.91 14.48 -22.68
CA ASN A 302 -22.66 13.04 -22.63
C ASN A 302 -21.41 12.74 -21.79
N ILE A 303 -21.58 12.74 -20.47
CA ILE A 303 -20.53 12.44 -19.50
C ILE A 303 -20.67 10.98 -19.06
N GLU A 304 -19.60 10.19 -19.17
CA GLU A 304 -19.56 8.79 -18.75
C GLU A 304 -18.53 8.60 -17.63
N PHE A 305 -18.80 7.67 -16.70
CA PHE A 305 -17.82 7.24 -15.70
C PHE A 305 -17.26 5.87 -16.08
N GLN A 306 -15.95 5.71 -15.99
CA GLN A 306 -15.27 4.43 -16.17
C GLN A 306 -14.26 4.20 -15.04
N PRO A 307 -14.26 3.02 -14.39
CA PRO A 307 -13.31 2.74 -13.34
C PRO A 307 -11.89 2.48 -13.90
N LEU A 308 -10.85 2.83 -13.13
CA LEU A 308 -9.46 2.49 -13.48
C LEU A 308 -9.27 0.98 -13.74
N SER A 309 -10.03 0.13 -13.05
CA SER A 309 -10.10 -1.32 -13.27
C SER A 309 -10.43 -1.72 -14.71
N GLU A 310 -11.24 -0.94 -15.43
CA GLU A 310 -11.64 -1.23 -16.82
C GLU A 310 -10.45 -1.20 -17.77
N TYR A 311 -9.41 -0.47 -17.37
CA TYR A 311 -8.16 -0.30 -18.10
C TYR A 311 -7.00 -1.07 -17.46
N ASP A 312 -7.21 -1.94 -16.47
CA ASP A 312 -6.13 -2.56 -15.68
C ASP A 312 -5.15 -1.50 -15.08
N LEU A 313 -5.68 -0.39 -14.57
CA LEU A 313 -4.89 0.74 -14.04
C LEU A 313 -4.96 0.92 -12.51
N ASP A 314 -5.61 0.02 -11.78
CA ASP A 314 -5.79 0.11 -10.31
C ASP A 314 -4.52 -0.01 -9.46
#